data_AF-G4ZGE2-F1
#
_entry.id   AF-G4ZGE2-F1
#
_cell.length_a   1.000
_cell.length_b   1.000
_cell.length_c   1.000
_cell.angle_alpha   90.00
_cell.angle_beta   90.00
_cell.angle_gamma   90.00
#
_symmetry.space_group_name_H-M   'P 1'
#
loop_
_entity.id
_entity.type
_entity.pdbx_description
1 polymer ?
#
loop_
_entity_poly.entity_id
_entity_poly.type
_entity_poly.pdbx_seq_one_letter_code
_entity_poly.pdbx_strand_id
1 'polypeptide(L)'
;MDSTLSRSGSRIKKLCDSQLVSPDVISKAFCTAVRSNQPQNVAILANCLLVETYVPRHFKDSALVFAAKHGQLQAVETLNKNEQGEWSLSVLQEALEVARNNPVRNYIRTITCNQLFNRRASGRLEAVMKCLAGWNEESKSK
;
A
#
# COMPACT_ATOMS: atom_id res chain seq x y z
N MET A 1 -2.26 21.80 25.22
CA MET A 1 -0.92 21.24 24.94
C MET A 1 -0.99 20.53 23.59
N ASP A 2 -0.85 21.24 22.46
CA ASP A 2 -1.07 20.66 21.11
C ASP A 2 -0.22 21.28 19.97
N SER A 3 0.62 22.27 20.28
CA SER A 3 1.33 23.05 19.25
C SER A 3 2.66 22.42 18.80
N THR A 4 3.27 21.54 19.59
CA THR A 4 4.53 20.85 19.25
C THR A 4 4.31 19.63 18.36
N LEU A 5 3.16 18.96 18.50
CA LEU A 5 2.78 17.74 17.79
C LEU A 5 2.44 18.01 16.30
N SER A 6 1.62 19.03 16.04
CA SER A 6 1.30 19.49 14.67
C SER A 6 2.55 20.02 13.93
N ARG A 7 3.48 20.65 14.66
CA ARG A 7 4.75 21.15 14.11
C ARG A 7 5.71 20.02 13.73
N SER A 8 5.66 18.88 14.39
CA SER A 8 6.53 17.72 14.07
C SER A 8 6.08 17.02 12.79
N GLY A 9 4.77 16.72 12.66
CA GLY A 9 4.23 16.09 11.46
C GLY A 9 4.40 16.92 10.19
N SER A 10 4.22 18.25 10.29
CA SER A 10 4.43 19.18 9.17
C SER A 10 5.90 19.31 8.74
N ARG A 11 6.86 19.12 9.66
CA ARG A 11 8.30 19.08 9.32
C ARG A 11 8.69 17.78 8.62
N ILE A 12 8.19 16.64 9.10
CA ILE A 12 8.45 15.32 8.47
C ILE A 12 7.94 15.32 7.03
N LYS A 13 6.71 15.81 6.81
CA LYS A 13 6.14 15.90 5.47
C LYS A 13 7.02 16.72 4.51
N LYS A 14 7.44 17.92 4.92
CA LYS A 14 8.33 18.77 4.10
C LYS A 14 9.68 18.11 3.79
N LEU A 15 10.22 17.33 4.72
CA LEU A 15 11.48 16.60 4.52
C LEU A 15 11.33 15.44 3.54
N CYS A 16 10.19 14.73 3.58
CA CYS A 16 9.86 13.71 2.59
C CYS A 16 9.61 14.33 1.20
N ASP A 17 8.83 15.40 1.13
CA ASP A 17 8.48 16.09 -0.12
C ASP A 17 9.72 16.66 -0.83
N SER A 18 10.74 17.04 -0.05
CA SER A 18 12.04 17.52 -0.57
C SER A 18 13.05 16.41 -0.86
N GLN A 19 12.69 15.13 -0.66
CA GLN A 19 13.56 13.97 -0.87
C GLN A 19 14.92 14.05 -0.13
N LEU A 20 14.99 14.86 0.93
CA LEU A 20 16.20 15.07 1.73
C LEU A 20 16.46 13.94 2.74
N VAL A 21 15.56 12.95 2.81
CA VAL A 21 15.59 11.87 3.82
C VAL A 21 15.53 10.52 3.13
N SER A 22 16.60 9.74 3.25
CA SER A 22 16.68 8.42 2.61
C SER A 22 15.49 7.50 2.96
N PRO A 23 15.08 6.62 2.03
CA PRO A 23 14.01 5.64 2.27
C PRO A 23 14.18 4.78 3.53
N ASP A 24 15.43 4.42 3.88
CA ASP A 24 15.75 3.68 5.10
C ASP A 24 15.37 4.44 6.37
N VAL A 25 15.66 5.74 6.42
CA VAL A 25 15.31 6.59 7.55
C VAL A 25 13.79 6.74 7.68
N ILE A 26 13.09 6.89 6.55
CA ILE A 26 11.62 6.94 6.52
C ILE A 26 11.04 5.62 7.07
N SER A 27 11.57 4.48 6.60
CA SER A 27 11.13 3.16 7.05
C SER A 27 11.37 2.94 8.55
N LYS A 28 12.55 3.31 9.07
CA LYS A 28 12.86 3.22 10.51
C LYS A 28 11.95 4.13 11.35
N ALA A 29 11.70 5.35 10.89
CA ALA A 29 10.77 6.27 11.54
C ALA A 29 9.35 5.71 11.56
N PHE A 30 8.90 5.13 10.43
CA PHE A 30 7.60 4.49 10.33
C PHE A 30 7.47 3.34 11.33
N CYS A 31 8.43 2.41 11.36
CA CYS A 31 8.45 1.30 12.31
C CYS A 31 8.41 1.78 13.77
N THR A 32 9.12 2.87 14.07
CA THR A 32 9.10 3.48 15.40
C THR A 32 7.72 4.06 15.74
N ALA A 33 7.09 4.79 14.81
CA ALA A 33 5.76 5.35 15.00
C ALA A 33 4.68 4.26 15.19
N VAL A 34 4.78 3.15 14.44
CA VAL A 34 3.92 1.96 14.57
C VAL A 34 4.06 1.34 15.96
N ARG A 35 5.30 1.12 16.44
CA ARG A 35 5.55 0.55 17.79
C ARG A 35 5.02 1.46 18.90
N SER A 36 5.21 2.77 18.74
CA SER A 36 4.81 3.77 19.73
C SER A 36 3.33 4.17 19.63
N ASN A 37 2.54 3.53 18.75
CA ASN A 37 1.12 3.82 18.54
C ASN A 37 0.84 5.32 18.27
N GLN A 38 1.61 5.92 17.36
CA GLN A 38 1.51 7.35 17.01
C GLN A 38 0.76 7.51 15.67
N PRO A 39 -0.58 7.45 15.65
CA PRO A 39 -1.38 7.32 14.42
C PRO A 39 -1.16 8.45 13.41
N GLN A 40 -0.98 9.69 13.87
CA GLN A 40 -0.71 10.83 13.01
C GLN A 40 0.64 10.71 12.28
N ASN A 41 1.69 10.31 13.02
CA ASN A 41 3.02 10.11 12.44
C ASN A 41 3.04 8.91 11.51
N VAL A 42 2.33 7.83 11.87
CA VAL A 42 2.16 6.65 11.01
C VAL A 42 1.55 7.04 9.67
N ALA A 43 0.47 7.84 9.66
CA ALA A 43 -0.18 8.25 8.42
C ALA A 43 0.75 9.10 7.53
N ILE A 44 1.46 10.07 8.12
CA ILE A 44 2.41 10.93 7.39
C ILE A 44 3.54 10.08 6.80
N LEU A 45 4.13 9.19 7.60
CA LEU A 45 5.27 8.36 7.19
C LEU A 45 4.85 7.28 6.19
N ALA A 46 3.65 6.72 6.31
CA ALA A 46 3.07 5.83 5.31
C ALA A 46 2.96 6.52 3.96
N ASN A 47 2.49 7.77 3.92
CA ASN A 47 2.43 8.54 2.67
C ASN A 47 3.83 8.80 2.08
N CYS A 48 4.83 9.07 2.93
CA CYS A 48 6.21 9.21 2.46
C CYS A 48 6.74 7.92 1.80
N LEU A 49 6.37 6.75 2.33
CA LEU A 49 6.78 5.45 1.77
C LEU A 49 6.17 5.15 0.41
N LEU A 50 5.07 5.81 0.04
CA LEU A 50 4.31 5.50 -1.17
C LEU A 50 4.74 6.29 -2.40
N VAL A 51 5.70 7.21 -2.26
CA VAL A 51 6.29 7.96 -3.38
C VAL A 51 7.14 7.02 -4.23
N GLU A 52 6.55 6.46 -5.28
CA GLU A 52 7.15 5.39 -6.12
C GLU A 52 8.46 5.79 -6.79
N THR A 53 8.63 7.06 -7.15
CA THR A 53 9.85 7.56 -7.78
C THR A 53 11.04 7.61 -6.81
N TYR A 54 10.80 7.51 -5.50
CA TYR A 54 11.79 7.74 -4.46
C TYR A 54 12.00 6.54 -3.54
N VAL A 55 10.94 5.79 -3.22
CA VAL A 55 10.99 4.69 -2.25
C VAL A 55 10.88 3.33 -2.96
N PRO A 56 11.94 2.51 -2.93
CA PRO A 56 11.91 1.17 -3.48
C PRO A 56 10.79 0.29 -2.88
N ARG A 57 10.22 -0.57 -3.72
CA ARG A 57 9.06 -1.42 -3.37
C ARG A 57 9.24 -2.24 -2.09
N HIS A 58 10.43 -2.80 -1.86
CA HIS A 58 10.69 -3.64 -0.69
C HIS A 58 10.51 -2.90 0.65
N PHE A 59 10.67 -1.58 0.70
CA PHE A 59 10.39 -0.79 1.91
C PHE A 59 8.90 -0.71 2.20
N LYS A 60 8.06 -0.60 1.15
CA LYS A 60 6.60 -0.61 1.25
C LYS A 60 6.10 -1.97 1.73
N ASP A 61 6.61 -3.04 1.11
CA ASP A 61 6.26 -4.42 1.45
C ASP A 61 6.59 -4.71 2.92
N SER A 62 7.81 -4.35 3.34
CA SER A 62 8.25 -4.49 4.74
C SER A 62 7.39 -3.68 5.71
N ALA A 63 6.98 -2.46 5.32
CA ALA A 63 6.11 -1.62 6.14
C ALA A 63 4.72 -2.22 6.34
N LEU A 64 4.15 -2.83 5.30
CA LEU A 64 2.85 -3.51 5.38
C LEU A 64 2.90 -4.69 6.36
N VAL A 65 3.89 -5.58 6.17
CA VAL A 65 4.11 -6.75 7.04
C VAL A 65 4.35 -6.30 8.49
N PHE A 66 5.16 -5.25 8.68
CA PHE A 66 5.48 -4.73 10.00
C PHE A 66 4.26 -4.13 10.70
N ALA A 67 3.42 -3.37 9.99
CA ALA A 67 2.17 -2.83 10.50
C ALA A 67 1.19 -3.94 10.90
N ALA A 68 1.09 -4.98 10.07
CA ALA A 68 0.24 -6.14 10.33
C ALA A 68 0.69 -6.88 11.60
N LYS A 69 1.99 -7.13 11.73
CA LYS A 69 2.62 -7.75 12.90
C LYS A 69 2.36 -7.01 14.21
N HIS A 70 2.21 -5.70 14.17
CA HIS A 70 1.95 -4.88 15.36
C HIS A 70 0.46 -4.63 15.61
N GLY A 71 -0.43 -5.08 14.71
CA GLY A 71 -1.87 -4.90 14.84
C GLY A 71 -2.35 -3.49 14.52
N GLN A 72 -1.54 -2.70 13.80
CA GLN A 72 -1.82 -1.31 13.45
C GLN A 72 -2.72 -1.22 12.22
N LEU A 73 -4.03 -1.44 12.41
CA LEU A 73 -5.01 -1.45 11.31
C LEU A 73 -4.98 -0.16 10.48
N GLN A 74 -4.95 1.00 11.13
CA GLN A 74 -4.90 2.29 10.42
C GLN A 74 -3.65 2.43 9.54
N ALA A 75 -2.52 1.85 9.95
CA ALA A 75 -1.30 1.85 9.14
C ALA A 75 -1.47 1.00 7.88
N VAL A 76 -2.03 -0.21 8.04
CA VAL A 76 -2.32 -1.13 6.93
C VAL A 76 -3.33 -0.49 5.95
N GLU A 77 -4.39 0.14 6.46
CA GLU A 77 -5.35 0.87 5.63
C GLU A 77 -4.72 2.04 4.89
N THR A 78 -3.87 2.81 5.55
CA THR A 78 -3.21 3.97 4.93
C THR A 78 -2.26 3.53 3.82
N LEU A 79 -1.45 2.49 4.08
CA LEU A 79 -0.56 1.90 3.10
C LEU A 79 -1.33 1.38 1.88
N ASN A 80 -2.47 0.71 2.11
CA ASN A 80 -3.27 0.16 1.02
C ASN A 80 -4.04 1.23 0.21
N LYS A 81 -4.64 2.24 0.86
CA LYS A 81 -5.42 3.29 0.18
C LYS A 81 -4.61 4.11 -0.80
N ASN A 82 -3.34 4.32 -0.48
CA ASN A 82 -2.45 5.23 -1.21
C ASN A 82 -1.44 4.49 -2.09
N GLU A 83 -1.49 3.16 -2.14
CA GLU A 83 -0.71 2.35 -3.07
C GLU A 83 -1.32 2.47 -4.47
N GLN A 84 -0.50 2.84 -5.45
CA GLN A 84 -0.95 3.06 -6.84
C GLN A 84 -1.00 1.75 -7.65
N GLY A 85 -0.49 0.65 -7.10
CA GLY A 85 -0.53 -0.69 -7.69
C GLY A 85 -1.22 -1.72 -6.80
N GLU A 86 -1.17 -2.98 -7.24
CA GLU A 86 -1.59 -4.10 -6.41
C GLU A 86 -0.44 -4.59 -5.53
N TRP A 87 -0.75 -5.06 -4.34
CA TRP A 87 0.22 -5.80 -3.52
C TRP A 87 0.51 -7.15 -4.16
N SER A 88 1.77 -7.60 -4.09
CA SER A 88 2.09 -8.97 -4.47
C SER A 88 1.37 -9.93 -3.52
N LEU A 89 0.89 -11.05 -4.06
CA LEU A 89 0.17 -12.04 -3.26
C LEU A 89 1.07 -12.65 -2.16
N SER A 90 2.38 -12.74 -2.41
CA SER A 90 3.36 -13.19 -1.41
C SER A 90 3.43 -12.24 -0.21
N VAL A 91 3.44 -10.93 -0.44
CA VAL A 91 3.48 -9.93 0.64
C VAL A 91 2.17 -9.91 1.43
N LEU A 92 1.02 -10.06 0.75
CA LEU A 92 -0.27 -10.18 1.43
C LEU A 92 -0.35 -11.45 2.28
N GLN A 93 0.19 -12.56 1.79
CA GLN A 93 0.27 -13.81 2.54
C GLN A 93 1.16 -13.65 3.78
N GLU A 94 2.37 -13.11 3.62
CA GLU A 94 3.29 -12.87 4.73
C GLU A 94 2.65 -11.96 5.78
N ALA A 95 2.02 -10.85 5.36
CA ALA A 95 1.31 -9.94 6.25
C ALA A 95 0.16 -10.65 7.01
N LEU A 96 -0.57 -11.55 6.34
CA LEU A 96 -1.66 -12.32 6.94
C LEU A 96 -1.16 -13.31 7.99
N GLU A 97 -0.04 -13.98 7.74
CA GLU A 97 0.59 -14.95 8.65
C GLU A 97 1.03 -14.27 9.96
N VAL A 98 1.63 -13.09 9.86
CA VAL A 98 2.13 -12.34 11.03
C VAL A 98 1.08 -11.45 11.71
N ALA A 99 -0.10 -11.28 11.11
CA ALA A 99 -1.11 -10.34 11.59
C ALA A 99 -1.53 -10.60 13.05
N ARG A 100 -1.38 -9.57 13.89
CA ARG A 100 -1.56 -9.66 15.36
C ARG A 100 -2.99 -9.88 15.81
N ASN A 101 -3.98 -9.33 15.10
CA ASN A 101 -5.37 -9.32 15.53
C ASN A 101 -6.33 -9.57 14.35
N ASN A 102 -7.56 -9.99 14.69
CA ASN A 102 -8.59 -10.32 13.72
C ASN A 102 -8.99 -9.15 12.80
N PRO A 103 -9.10 -7.90 13.27
CA PRO A 103 -9.37 -6.76 12.39
C PRO A 103 -8.35 -6.62 11.25
N VAL A 104 -7.06 -6.70 11.56
CA VAL A 104 -5.99 -6.66 10.55
C VAL A 104 -6.07 -7.87 9.62
N ARG A 105 -6.26 -9.09 10.14
CA ARG A 105 -6.39 -10.30 9.32
C ARG A 105 -7.55 -10.20 8.32
N ASN A 106 -8.70 -9.73 8.79
CA ASN A 106 -9.89 -9.59 7.96
C ASN A 106 -9.67 -8.54 6.87
N TYR A 107 -9.06 -7.41 7.21
CA TYR A 107 -8.73 -6.38 6.23
C TYR A 107 -7.78 -6.89 5.14
N ILE A 108 -6.71 -7.61 5.51
CA ILE A 108 -5.76 -8.21 4.54
C ILE A 108 -6.47 -9.21 3.63
N ARG A 109 -7.38 -10.05 4.17
CA ARG A 109 -8.21 -10.95 3.35
C ARG A 109 -9.08 -10.18 2.37
N THR A 110 -9.71 -9.08 2.79
CA THR A 110 -10.49 -8.23 1.91
C THR A 110 -9.65 -7.67 0.75
N ILE A 111 -8.45 -7.15 1.04
CA ILE A 111 -7.52 -6.67 -0.01
C ILE A 111 -7.20 -7.80 -0.99
N THR A 112 -6.83 -8.97 -0.46
CA THR A 112 -6.46 -10.14 -1.25
C THR A 112 -7.59 -10.57 -2.18
N CYS A 113 -8.81 -10.71 -1.64
CA CYS A 113 -9.99 -11.07 -2.43
C CYS A 113 -10.26 -10.03 -3.53
N ASN A 114 -10.25 -8.73 -3.18
CA ASN A 114 -10.51 -7.66 -4.15
C ASN A 114 -9.53 -7.71 -5.33
N GLN A 115 -8.23 -7.88 -5.07
CA GLN A 115 -7.23 -8.01 -6.13
C GLN A 115 -7.47 -9.24 -7.02
N LEU A 116 -7.78 -10.41 -6.42
CA LEU A 116 -8.04 -11.62 -7.19
C LEU A 116 -9.29 -11.50 -8.09
N PHE A 117 -10.36 -10.91 -7.56
CA PHE A 117 -11.59 -10.71 -8.32
C PHE A 117 -11.43 -9.63 -9.40
N ASN A 118 -10.72 -8.55 -9.12
CA ASN A 118 -10.44 -7.49 -10.10
C ASN A 118 -9.59 -8.01 -11.26
N ARG A 119 -8.51 -8.75 -10.98
CA ARG A 119 -7.70 -9.41 -12.03
C ARG A 119 -8.55 -10.31 -12.93
N ARG A 120 -9.44 -11.09 -12.33
CA ARG A 120 -10.33 -11.99 -13.09
C ARG A 120 -11.31 -11.21 -13.96
N ALA A 121 -11.84 -10.09 -13.48
CA ALA A 121 -12.73 -9.23 -14.25
C ALA A 121 -12.00 -8.58 -15.44
N SER A 122 -10.80 -8.04 -15.21
CA SER A 122 -9.98 -7.43 -16.27
C SER A 122 -9.60 -8.44 -17.35
N GLY A 123 -9.14 -9.64 -16.98
CA GLY A 123 -8.80 -10.67 -17.97
C GLY A 123 -10.00 -11.13 -18.83
N ARG A 124 -11.22 -11.14 -18.25
CA ARG A 124 -12.44 -11.42 -19.01
C ARG A 124 -12.77 -10.29 -20.00
N LEU A 125 -12.62 -9.03 -19.58
CA LEU A 125 -12.83 -7.88 -20.45
C LEU A 125 -11.84 -7.87 -21.62
N GLU A 126 -10.56 -8.12 -21.36
CA GLU A 126 -9.53 -8.23 -22.39
C GLU A 126 -9.84 -9.35 -23.40
N ALA A 127 -10.27 -10.53 -22.92
CA ALA A 127 -10.67 -11.62 -23.80
C ALA A 127 -11.86 -11.24 -24.71
N VAL A 128 -12.87 -10.56 -24.16
CA VAL A 128 -14.02 -10.06 -24.94
C VAL A 128 -13.56 -9.03 -25.98
N MET A 129 -12.71 -8.08 -25.60
CA MET A 129 -12.17 -7.06 -26.51
C MET A 129 -11.39 -7.70 -27.66
N LYS A 130 -10.60 -8.73 -27.38
CA LYS A 130 -9.85 -9.48 -28.40
C LYS A 130 -10.77 -10.20 -29.38
N CYS A 131 -11.84 -10.84 -28.90
CA CYS A 131 -12.84 -11.47 -29.77
C CYS A 131 -13.55 -10.44 -30.66
N LEU A 132 -13.95 -9.31 -30.09
CA LEU A 132 -14.60 -8.23 -30.85
C LEU A 132 -13.67 -7.62 -31.91
N ALA A 133 -12.38 -7.47 -31.60
CA ALA A 133 -11.39 -7.00 -32.57
C ALA A 133 -11.23 -7.98 -33.75
N GLY A 134 -11.11 -9.29 -33.46
CA GLY A 134 -11.02 -10.32 -34.50
C GLY A 134 -12.25 -10.38 -35.41
N TRP A 135 -13.45 -10.22 -34.85
CA TRP A 135 -14.69 -10.16 -35.64
C TRP A 135 -14.77 -8.94 -36.58
N ASN A 136 -14.21 -7.79 -36.16
CA ASN A 136 -14.15 -6.59 -37.00
C ASN A 136 -13.12 -6.69 -38.15
N GLU A 137 -12.08 -7.50 -38.01
CA GLU A 137 -11.09 -7.73 -39.07
C GLU A 137 -11.60 -8.75 -40.10
N GLU A 138 -12.27 -9.81 -39.66
CA GLU A 138 -12.91 -10.80 -40.54
C GLU A 138 -14.06 -10.19 -41.36
N SER A 139 -14.83 -9.26 -40.78
CA SER A 139 -15.95 -8.61 -41.46
C SER A 139 -15.54 -7.53 -42.47
N LYS A 140 -14.31 -7.01 -42.41
CA LYS A 140 -13.74 -6.06 -43.39
C LYS A 140 -13.02 -6.72 -44.56
N SER A 141 -12.76 -8.03 -44.46
CA SER A 141 -12.07 -8.83 -45.49
C SER A 141 -13.03 -9.56 -46.44
N LYS A 142 -14.32 -9.25 -46.36
CA LYS A 142 -15.40 -9.69 -47.27
C LYS A 142 -15.99 -8.48 -47.98
#